data_AF-A0A7X8SK94-F1
#
_entry.id   AF-A0A7X8SK94-F1
#
_cell.length_a   1.000
_cell.length_b   1.000
_cell.length_c   1.000
_cell.angle_alpha   90.00
_cell.angle_beta   90.00
_cell.angle_gamma   90.00
#
_symmetry.space_group_name_H-M   'P 1'
#
loop_
_entity.id
_entity.type
_entity.pdbx_description
1 polymer ?
#
loop_
_entity_poly.entity_id
_entity_poly.type
_entity_poly.pdbx_seq_one_letter_code
_entity_poly.pdbx_strand_id
1 'polypeptide(L)'
;MKNYILLLFTVLLFSCSKEEALENIAVADFDYTMEVMDNTAVVRLNNLSQHATEYQWTSDSILSQNTEEHPSITFTNNGTYTVTLEASNAHSSNVKSKTITIDTLFEHIPYRYLENDGIFMYYETDDVALYQSFIPKEFNMPSRMVVFSFFNDFYKLDHGAIPYKENAISILVEYQGQEFFHCIYMPVTDEHSMWAGILGLGLPKSLGDISFVNISPNYTGSAENILGGTMDMTVNTQNFSVTNDDKQEMIDLSLLRSIQIRNGKVIEIGKTGGNATSIIQLAEQFPNKMTLTFGEASIVTNTESISFKHPLDLTPSRIIGGYYLKNQIAFGLTGNPLK
;
A
#
# COMPACT_ATOMS: atom_id res chain seq x y z
N MET A 1 67.24 83.86 -32.11
CA MET A 1 67.96 83.28 -30.96
C MET A 1 67.02 83.20 -29.76
N LYS A 2 66.52 82.00 -29.45
CA LYS A 2 66.53 81.36 -28.12
C LYS A 2 65.62 80.12 -28.19
N ASN A 3 66.27 78.96 -28.15
CA ASN A 3 65.66 77.68 -27.78
C ASN A 3 65.00 77.81 -26.39
N TYR A 4 64.03 76.96 -26.05
CA TYR A 4 64.15 75.97 -24.98
C TYR A 4 62.88 75.09 -24.88
N ILE A 5 63.11 73.80 -25.18
CA ILE A 5 62.68 72.58 -24.47
C ILE A 5 61.17 72.36 -24.21
N LEU A 6 60.68 71.39 -24.97
CA LEU A 6 59.50 70.55 -24.79
C LEU A 6 59.60 69.74 -23.48
N LEU A 7 58.59 69.81 -22.59
CA LEU A 7 58.41 68.84 -21.51
C LEU A 7 57.02 68.20 -21.65
N LEU A 8 57.00 66.98 -22.20
CA LEU A 8 55.82 66.11 -22.24
C LEU A 8 55.60 65.55 -20.83
N PHE A 9 54.51 65.93 -20.16
CA PHE A 9 54.06 65.27 -18.95
C PHE A 9 53.13 64.11 -19.36
N THR A 10 53.72 62.92 -19.53
CA THR A 10 52.98 61.65 -19.60
C THR A 10 52.29 61.40 -18.26
N VAL A 11 50.97 61.59 -18.24
CA VAL A 11 50.11 61.10 -17.16
C VAL A 11 50.01 59.58 -17.33
N LEU A 12 50.74 58.85 -16.49
CA LEU A 12 50.60 57.40 -16.35
C LEU A 12 49.22 57.10 -15.75
N LEU A 13 48.33 56.56 -16.57
CA LEU A 13 47.13 55.86 -16.11
C LEU A 13 47.57 54.61 -15.37
N PHE A 14 47.60 54.65 -14.05
CA PHE A 14 47.64 53.42 -13.26
C PHE A 14 46.28 52.74 -13.34
N SER A 15 46.23 51.72 -14.19
CA SER A 15 45.22 50.66 -14.21
C SER A 15 45.01 50.11 -12.80
N CYS A 16 43.87 50.42 -12.18
CA CYS A 16 43.37 49.70 -11.03
C CYS A 16 42.28 48.75 -11.51
N SER A 17 42.67 47.52 -11.91
CA SER A 17 41.74 46.44 -12.30
C SER A 17 41.69 45.38 -11.20
N LYS A 18 41.53 45.80 -9.93
CA LYS A 18 41.50 44.90 -8.78
C LYS A 18 40.27 45.04 -7.89
N GLU A 19 39.21 45.65 -8.42
CA GLU A 19 37.98 45.91 -7.66
C GLU A 19 36.72 45.27 -8.30
N GLU A 20 36.88 44.41 -9.32
CA GLU A 20 35.79 43.61 -9.94
C GLU A 20 35.85 42.10 -9.58
N ALA A 21 36.74 41.67 -8.68
CA ALA A 21 36.96 40.24 -8.40
C ALA A 21 36.23 39.67 -7.16
N LEU A 22 35.49 40.50 -6.40
CA LEU A 22 34.82 40.03 -5.17
C LEU A 22 33.31 39.79 -5.34
N GLU A 23 32.69 40.24 -6.44
CA GLU A 23 31.24 40.13 -6.70
C GLU A 23 30.82 38.82 -7.40
N ASN A 24 31.74 37.88 -7.60
CA ASN A 24 31.46 36.63 -8.33
C ASN A 24 31.89 35.36 -7.58
N ILE A 25 31.93 35.41 -6.25
CA ILE A 25 32.21 34.24 -5.42
C ILE A 25 30.89 33.55 -5.10
N ALA A 26 30.77 32.27 -5.47
CA ALA A 26 29.63 31.45 -5.12
C ALA A 26 29.49 31.34 -3.60
N VAL A 27 28.27 31.56 -3.10
CA VAL A 27 27.94 31.39 -1.67
C VAL A 27 26.80 30.39 -1.60
N ALA A 28 27.07 29.21 -1.04
CA ALA A 28 26.09 28.17 -0.89
C ALA A 28 25.17 28.48 0.28
N ASP A 29 23.87 28.51 0.01
CA ASP A 29 22.87 28.52 1.06
C ASP A 29 21.61 27.81 0.57
N PHE A 30 20.84 27.26 1.50
CA PHE A 30 19.57 26.65 1.20
C PHE A 30 18.74 26.56 2.46
N ASP A 31 17.43 26.41 2.30
CA ASP A 31 16.54 25.96 3.36
C ASP A 31 15.71 24.77 2.92
N TYR A 32 14.82 24.27 3.78
CA TYR A 32 13.96 23.16 3.42
C TYR A 32 12.55 23.29 3.98
N THR A 33 11.62 22.64 3.31
CA THR A 33 10.26 22.39 3.82
C THR A 33 10.06 20.89 3.92
N MET A 34 9.30 20.45 4.91
CA MET A 34 9.02 19.04 5.15
C MET A 34 7.52 18.82 5.16
N GLU A 35 7.09 17.85 4.37
CA GLU A 35 5.71 17.36 4.34
C GLU A 35 5.75 15.88 4.69
N VAL A 36 4.92 15.48 5.66
CA VAL A 36 4.77 14.07 6.04
C VAL A 36 3.44 13.59 5.50
N MET A 37 3.47 12.58 4.63
CA MET A 37 2.31 11.92 4.08
C MET A 37 2.58 10.43 4.05
N ASP A 38 1.59 9.61 4.43
CA ASP A 38 1.67 8.15 4.31
C ASP A 38 2.91 7.53 4.96
N ASN A 39 3.26 8.00 6.18
CA ASN A 39 4.45 7.58 6.92
C ASN A 39 5.77 7.74 6.13
N THR A 40 5.80 8.72 5.21
CA THR A 40 6.96 9.11 4.42
C THR A 40 7.16 10.61 4.58
N ALA A 41 8.38 11.03 4.86
CA ALA A 41 8.73 12.45 4.91
C ALA A 41 9.34 12.86 3.56
N VAL A 42 8.69 13.80 2.87
CA VAL A 42 9.22 14.44 1.66
C VAL A 42 9.79 15.79 2.07
N VAL A 43 11.09 15.96 1.84
CA VAL A 43 11.81 17.19 2.13
C VAL A 43 12.15 17.88 0.82
N ARG A 44 11.59 19.08 0.61
CA ARG A 44 11.89 19.93 -0.54
C ARG A 44 13.00 20.90 -0.18
N LEU A 45 14.08 20.90 -0.96
CA LEU A 45 15.25 21.73 -0.75
C LEU A 45 15.12 23.03 -1.56
N ASN A 46 15.18 24.16 -0.87
CA ASN A 46 15.05 25.49 -1.43
C ASN A 46 16.44 26.12 -1.51
N ASN A 47 17.08 26.07 -2.68
CA ASN A 47 18.36 26.74 -2.89
C ASN A 47 18.22 28.27 -2.75
N LEU A 48 19.13 28.84 -1.98
CA LEU A 48 19.24 30.29 -1.71
C LEU A 48 20.66 30.79 -2.06
N SER A 49 21.43 30.00 -2.81
CA SER A 49 22.83 30.28 -3.12
C SER A 49 22.96 31.53 -3.98
N GLN A 50 24.02 32.30 -3.75
CA GLN A 50 24.32 33.52 -4.51
C GLN A 50 25.49 33.27 -5.44
N HIS A 51 25.45 33.89 -6.63
CA HIS A 51 26.52 33.83 -7.65
C HIS A 51 26.90 32.41 -8.10
N ALA A 52 26.03 31.43 -7.93
CA ALA A 52 26.25 30.05 -8.38
C ALA A 52 25.38 29.73 -9.61
N THR A 53 25.91 28.92 -10.52
CA THR A 53 25.24 28.45 -11.74
C THR A 53 25.14 26.93 -11.84
N GLU A 54 25.83 26.21 -10.96
CA GLU A 54 25.84 24.75 -10.88
C GLU A 54 25.65 24.30 -9.43
N TYR A 55 24.92 23.21 -9.24
CA TYR A 55 24.53 22.69 -7.93
C TYR A 55 24.79 21.19 -7.87
N GLN A 56 25.33 20.73 -6.74
CA GLN A 56 25.52 19.33 -6.45
C GLN A 56 25.07 19.05 -5.02
N TRP A 57 24.05 18.20 -4.90
CA TRP A 57 23.48 17.79 -3.62
C TRP A 57 23.99 16.42 -3.22
N THR A 58 24.28 16.25 -1.94
CA THR A 58 24.60 14.94 -1.34
C THR A 58 23.83 14.76 -0.05
N SER A 59 23.33 13.56 0.19
CA SER A 59 22.62 13.19 1.41
C SER A 59 22.89 11.73 1.77
N ASP A 60 22.71 11.42 3.05
CA ASP A 60 22.71 10.05 3.58
C ASP A 60 21.49 9.21 3.13
N SER A 61 20.53 9.83 2.43
CA SER A 61 19.33 9.19 1.86
C SER A 61 19.25 9.35 0.33
N ILE A 62 18.28 8.69 -0.30
CA ILE A 62 18.06 8.71 -1.74
C ILE A 62 17.57 10.10 -2.19
N LEU A 63 18.35 10.73 -3.07
CA LEU A 63 18.03 11.96 -3.79
C LEU A 63 17.37 11.62 -5.13
N SER A 64 16.27 12.30 -5.47
CA SER A 64 15.57 12.10 -6.75
C SER A 64 16.40 12.63 -7.94
N GLN A 65 16.96 13.83 -7.79
CA GLN A 65 17.92 14.44 -8.71
C GLN A 65 18.91 15.27 -7.90
N ASN A 66 20.21 15.08 -8.13
CA ASN A 66 21.26 15.71 -7.32
C ASN A 66 21.89 16.95 -7.95
N THR A 67 21.47 17.35 -9.16
CA THR A 67 21.96 18.55 -9.86
C THR A 67 20.87 19.59 -10.13
N GLU A 68 19.62 19.31 -9.76
CA GLU A 68 18.55 20.31 -9.85
C GLU A 68 18.79 21.44 -8.85
N GLU A 69 18.32 22.64 -9.18
CA GLU A 69 18.38 23.79 -8.29
C GLU A 69 17.53 23.57 -7.03
N HIS A 70 16.38 22.91 -7.14
CA HIS A 70 15.43 22.69 -6.04
C HIS A 70 14.98 21.22 -5.93
N PRO A 71 15.86 20.29 -5.53
CA PRO A 71 15.52 18.88 -5.50
C PRO A 71 14.69 18.50 -4.27
N SER A 72 14.25 17.25 -4.24
CA SER A 72 13.58 16.65 -3.07
C SER A 72 14.28 15.37 -2.61
N ILE A 73 14.18 15.12 -1.30
CA ILE A 73 14.63 13.90 -0.63
C ILE A 73 13.42 13.22 -0.01
N THR A 74 13.38 11.89 -0.12
CA THR A 74 12.36 11.06 0.52
C THR A 74 12.99 10.26 1.66
N PHE A 75 12.39 10.33 2.84
CA PHE A 75 12.80 9.57 4.03
C PHE A 75 11.69 8.60 4.44
N THR A 76 12.08 7.34 4.65
CA THR A 76 11.17 6.27 5.09
C THR A 76 11.48 5.78 6.51
N ASN A 77 12.51 6.33 7.15
CA ASN A 77 12.91 5.97 8.51
C ASN A 77 13.14 7.23 9.34
N ASN A 78 12.77 7.19 10.62
CA ASN A 78 13.24 8.19 11.56
C ASN A 78 14.76 8.19 11.63
N GLY A 79 15.34 9.36 11.80
CA GLY A 79 16.78 9.53 11.84
C GLY A 79 17.19 10.97 11.65
N THR A 80 18.49 11.18 11.82
CA THR A 80 19.15 12.46 11.59
C THR A 80 20.00 12.33 10.34
N TYR A 81 19.66 13.10 9.32
CA TYR A 81 20.31 13.03 8.01
C TYR A 81 21.06 14.32 7.73
N THR A 82 22.26 14.22 7.17
CA THR A 82 22.99 15.38 6.69
C THR A 82 22.68 15.60 5.22
N VAL A 83 22.36 16.84 4.87
CA VAL A 83 22.21 17.29 3.49
C VAL A 83 23.26 18.36 3.23
N THR A 84 23.99 18.18 2.14
CA THR A 84 25.04 19.10 1.71
C THR A 84 24.75 19.60 0.30
N LEU A 85 24.85 20.91 0.12
CA LEU A 85 24.84 21.59 -1.17
C LEU A 85 26.25 22.10 -1.45
N GLU A 86 26.82 21.68 -2.57
CA GLU A 86 27.91 22.38 -3.22
C GLU A 86 27.34 23.27 -4.33
N ALA A 87 27.49 24.58 -4.18
CA ALA A 87 27.09 25.57 -5.17
C ALA A 87 28.35 26.15 -5.82
N SER A 88 28.41 26.16 -7.14
CA SER A 88 29.61 26.57 -7.88
C SER A 88 29.32 27.41 -9.12
N ASN A 89 30.36 28.10 -9.57
CA ASN A 89 30.42 28.82 -10.83
C ASN A 89 31.80 28.58 -11.49
N ALA A 90 32.06 29.18 -12.64
CA ALA A 90 33.32 29.01 -13.37
C ALA A 90 34.60 29.41 -12.59
N HIS A 91 34.48 30.12 -11.47
CA HIS A 91 35.60 30.72 -10.75
C HIS A 91 35.73 30.22 -9.30
N SER A 92 34.65 29.69 -8.70
CA SER A 92 34.59 29.38 -7.27
C SER A 92 33.52 28.33 -6.96
N SER A 93 33.71 27.64 -5.84
CA SER A 93 32.69 26.80 -5.22
C SER A 93 32.59 27.07 -3.73
N ASN A 94 31.40 26.84 -3.18
CA ASN A 94 31.14 26.90 -1.76
C ASN A 94 30.21 25.77 -1.34
N VAL A 95 30.33 25.36 -0.09
CA VAL A 95 29.61 24.21 0.46
C VAL A 95 28.83 24.61 1.69
N LYS A 96 27.58 24.17 1.77
CA LYS A 96 26.71 24.34 2.93
C LYS A 96 26.15 22.98 3.33
N SER A 97 26.15 22.69 4.62
CA SER A 97 25.49 21.51 5.18
C SER A 97 24.40 21.92 6.19
N LYS A 98 23.26 21.21 6.15
CA LYS A 98 22.21 21.26 7.16
C LYS A 98 21.87 19.85 7.61
N THR A 99 21.47 19.74 8.87
CA THR A 99 20.97 18.50 9.46
C THR A 99 19.44 18.53 9.46
N ILE A 100 18.84 17.43 9.02
CA ILE A 100 17.40 17.25 8.96
C ILE A 100 17.04 16.08 9.87
N THR A 101 16.22 16.34 10.88
CA THR A 101 15.74 15.32 11.82
C THR A 101 14.34 14.89 11.40
N ILE A 102 14.17 13.59 11.23
CA ILE A 102 12.89 12.93 11.00
C ILE A 102 12.59 12.11 12.26
N ASP A 103 11.59 12.51 13.04
CA ASP A 103 11.16 11.83 14.27
C ASP A 103 9.66 11.55 14.31
N THR A 104 8.98 11.83 13.20
CA THR A 104 7.52 11.74 13.04
C THR A 104 7.05 10.47 12.35
N LEU A 105 7.96 9.61 11.87
CA LEU A 105 7.60 8.33 11.26
C LEU A 105 7.38 7.28 12.35
N PHE A 106 6.38 6.45 12.21
CA PHE A 106 6.11 5.39 13.20
C PHE A 106 6.76 4.08 12.72
N GLU A 107 7.36 3.33 13.65
CA GLU A 107 7.85 1.98 13.39
C GLU A 107 6.65 1.06 13.16
N HIS A 108 6.51 0.53 11.95
CA HIS A 108 5.39 -0.35 11.60
C HIS A 108 5.61 -1.74 12.23
N ILE A 109 5.08 -1.95 13.43
CA ILE A 109 4.93 -3.29 14.01
C ILE A 109 3.74 -3.96 13.30
N PRO A 110 3.94 -5.06 12.55
CA PRO A 110 2.84 -5.74 11.88
C PRO A 110 1.78 -6.15 12.89
N TYR A 111 0.50 -5.87 12.58
CA TYR A 111 -0.59 -6.28 13.46
C TYR A 111 -0.57 -7.79 13.68
N ARG A 112 -0.87 -8.17 14.93
CA ARG A 112 -1.19 -9.54 15.27
C ARG A 112 -2.68 -9.64 15.55
N TYR A 113 -3.37 -10.38 14.69
CA TYR A 113 -4.76 -10.76 14.87
C TYR A 113 -4.79 -11.91 15.87
N LEU A 114 -5.46 -11.71 17.00
CA LEU A 114 -5.50 -12.71 18.07
C LEU A 114 -6.76 -13.56 17.99
N GLU A 115 -7.90 -12.91 17.76
CA GLU A 115 -9.18 -13.57 17.60
C GLU A 115 -10.05 -12.86 16.57
N ASN A 116 -10.81 -13.64 15.81
CA ASN A 116 -11.74 -13.14 14.81
C ASN A 116 -12.86 -14.16 14.55
N ASP A 117 -14.02 -13.64 14.20
CA ASP A 117 -15.18 -14.43 13.75
C ASP A 117 -15.59 -13.94 12.36
N GLY A 118 -16.03 -14.83 11.47
CA GLY A 118 -16.43 -14.44 10.14
C GLY A 118 -17.23 -15.50 9.39
N ILE A 119 -17.77 -15.08 8.26
CA ILE A 119 -18.39 -15.96 7.28
C ILE A 119 -17.64 -15.85 5.96
N PHE A 120 -17.44 -16.98 5.31
CA PHE A 120 -16.59 -17.12 4.15
C PHE A 120 -17.32 -17.97 3.11
N MET A 121 -17.21 -17.61 1.83
CA MET A 121 -17.77 -18.40 0.75
C MET A 121 -16.91 -18.37 -0.51
N TYR A 122 -16.97 -19.45 -1.26
CA TYR A 122 -16.41 -19.57 -2.60
C TYR A 122 -17.55 -19.82 -3.60
N TYR A 123 -17.46 -19.18 -4.75
CA TYR A 123 -18.43 -19.38 -5.84
C TYR A 123 -17.79 -19.14 -7.20
N GLU A 124 -18.40 -19.72 -8.23
CA GLU A 124 -18.11 -19.43 -9.63
C GLU A 124 -19.05 -18.32 -10.12
N THR A 125 -18.60 -17.55 -11.11
CA THR A 125 -19.40 -16.54 -11.82
C THR A 125 -19.21 -16.68 -13.33
N ASP A 126 -20.16 -16.20 -14.13
CA ASP A 126 -20.18 -16.43 -15.58
C ASP A 126 -19.91 -15.18 -16.43
N ASP A 127 -19.86 -13.98 -15.84
CA ASP A 127 -19.60 -12.74 -16.60
C ASP A 127 -18.10 -12.58 -16.90
N VAL A 128 -17.67 -13.19 -18.00
CA VAL A 128 -16.28 -13.14 -18.49
C VAL A 128 -15.78 -11.71 -18.68
N ALA A 129 -16.61 -10.82 -19.24
CA ALA A 129 -16.18 -9.47 -19.60
C ALA A 129 -16.05 -8.56 -18.38
N LEU A 130 -16.86 -8.80 -17.35
CA LEU A 130 -16.73 -8.15 -16.06
C LEU A 130 -15.53 -8.71 -15.28
N TYR A 131 -15.41 -10.03 -15.17
CA TYR A 131 -14.30 -10.69 -14.46
C TYR A 131 -12.94 -10.26 -15.01
N GLN A 132 -12.78 -10.33 -16.35
CA GLN A 132 -11.54 -9.91 -17.02
C GLN A 132 -11.21 -8.44 -16.77
N SER A 133 -12.21 -7.58 -16.59
CA SER A 133 -11.95 -6.14 -16.35
C SER A 133 -11.35 -5.84 -14.98
N PHE A 134 -11.41 -6.78 -14.04
CA PHE A 134 -10.78 -6.67 -12.73
C PHE A 134 -9.42 -7.37 -12.64
N ILE A 135 -8.93 -7.97 -13.73
CA ILE A 135 -7.59 -8.57 -13.78
C ILE A 135 -6.57 -7.51 -14.25
N PRO A 136 -5.60 -7.12 -13.40
CA PRO A 136 -4.49 -6.28 -13.81
C PRO A 136 -3.66 -6.89 -14.94
N LYS A 137 -3.01 -6.04 -15.75
CA LYS A 137 -2.17 -6.47 -16.88
C LYS A 137 -1.00 -7.39 -16.51
N GLU A 138 -0.59 -7.38 -15.24
CA GLU A 138 0.47 -8.21 -14.69
C GLU A 138 0.03 -9.68 -14.54
N PHE A 139 -1.27 -9.94 -14.50
CA PHE A 139 -1.86 -11.26 -14.30
C PHE A 139 -2.61 -11.72 -15.56
N ASN A 140 -2.85 -13.03 -15.63
CA ASN A 140 -3.59 -13.68 -16.69
C ASN A 140 -4.96 -14.13 -16.19
N MET A 141 -5.88 -14.32 -17.14
CA MET A 141 -7.17 -14.95 -16.89
C MET A 141 -6.96 -16.40 -16.42
N PRO A 142 -7.57 -16.83 -15.30
CA PRO A 142 -7.52 -18.23 -14.86
C PRO A 142 -8.37 -19.13 -15.77
N SER A 143 -8.20 -20.46 -15.65
CA SER A 143 -9.07 -21.42 -16.34
C SER A 143 -10.49 -21.50 -15.78
N ARG A 144 -10.71 -20.98 -14.57
CA ARG A 144 -12.00 -20.94 -13.87
C ARG A 144 -12.20 -19.59 -13.18
N MET A 145 -13.42 -19.05 -13.23
CA MET A 145 -13.77 -17.75 -12.66
C MET A 145 -14.29 -17.91 -11.23
N VAL A 146 -13.38 -18.22 -10.31
CA VAL A 146 -13.71 -18.38 -8.89
C VAL A 146 -13.62 -17.03 -8.18
N VAL A 147 -14.56 -16.79 -7.28
CA VAL A 147 -14.63 -15.66 -6.39
C VAL A 147 -14.63 -16.15 -4.95
N PHE A 148 -13.82 -15.52 -4.12
CA PHE A 148 -13.78 -15.70 -2.67
C PHE A 148 -14.33 -14.43 -2.01
N SER A 149 -15.42 -14.58 -1.24
CA SER A 149 -16.08 -13.48 -0.55
C SER A 149 -16.18 -13.78 0.94
N PHE A 150 -16.03 -12.75 1.77
CA PHE A 150 -16.13 -12.92 3.21
C PHE A 150 -16.57 -11.67 3.94
N PHE A 151 -17.06 -11.88 5.17
CA PHE A 151 -17.15 -10.89 6.24
C PHE A 151 -16.33 -11.39 7.42
N ASN A 152 -15.61 -10.50 8.08
CA ASN A 152 -14.78 -10.84 9.22
C ASN A 152 -14.79 -9.72 10.27
N ASP A 153 -14.93 -10.11 11.53
CA ASP A 153 -14.89 -9.23 12.70
C ASP A 153 -13.62 -9.51 13.51
N PHE A 154 -12.65 -8.61 13.42
CA PHE A 154 -11.44 -8.64 14.22
C PHE A 154 -11.69 -7.93 15.54
N TYR A 155 -12.18 -8.68 16.53
CA TYR A 155 -12.53 -8.11 17.83
C TYR A 155 -11.37 -8.10 18.84
N LYS A 156 -10.23 -8.74 18.52
CA LYS A 156 -9.05 -8.78 19.41
C LYS A 156 -7.74 -8.77 18.62
N LEU A 157 -6.97 -7.70 18.80
CA LEU A 157 -5.67 -7.49 18.17
C LEU A 157 -4.63 -7.03 19.20
N ASP A 158 -3.35 -7.11 18.83
CA ASP A 158 -2.21 -6.65 19.63
C ASP A 158 -1.57 -5.39 19.03
N HIS A 159 -0.60 -4.79 19.73
CA HIS A 159 0.23 -3.67 19.25
C HIS A 159 -0.55 -2.40 18.87
N GLY A 160 -1.62 -2.10 19.60
CA GLY A 160 -2.36 -0.85 19.44
C GLY A 160 -3.31 -0.82 18.24
N ALA A 161 -3.50 -1.94 17.55
CA ALA A 161 -4.52 -2.05 16.52
C ALA A 161 -5.93 -1.98 17.12
N ILE A 162 -6.81 -1.22 16.46
CA ILE A 162 -8.20 -1.03 16.87
C ILE A 162 -9.04 -2.17 16.28
N PRO A 163 -9.96 -2.78 17.06
CA PRO A 163 -10.93 -3.73 16.54
C PRO A 163 -11.71 -3.17 15.35
N TYR A 164 -11.81 -3.95 14.28
CA TYR A 164 -12.45 -3.52 13.05
C TYR A 164 -13.11 -4.69 12.32
N LYS A 165 -14.08 -4.38 11.47
CA LYS A 165 -14.71 -5.33 10.56
C LYS A 165 -14.25 -5.08 9.14
N GLU A 166 -14.23 -6.13 8.36
CA GLU A 166 -14.01 -6.04 6.92
C GLU A 166 -14.92 -7.00 6.18
N ASN A 167 -15.25 -6.65 4.95
CA ASN A 167 -15.77 -7.58 3.96
C ASN A 167 -14.93 -7.45 2.70
N ALA A 168 -14.89 -8.50 1.88
CA ALA A 168 -14.07 -8.47 0.68
C ALA A 168 -14.59 -9.37 -0.44
N ILE A 169 -14.16 -9.04 -1.67
CA ILE A 169 -14.20 -9.90 -2.85
C ILE A 169 -12.78 -10.07 -3.36
N SER A 170 -12.37 -11.31 -3.54
CA SER A 170 -11.15 -11.70 -4.25
C SER A 170 -11.49 -12.59 -5.43
N ILE A 171 -10.80 -12.38 -6.53
CA ILE A 171 -10.93 -13.20 -7.73
C ILE A 171 -9.68 -14.07 -7.89
N LEU A 172 -9.86 -15.22 -8.52
CA LEU A 172 -8.76 -16.05 -8.98
C LEU A 172 -8.06 -15.37 -10.16
N VAL A 173 -6.73 -15.39 -10.14
CA VAL A 173 -5.88 -14.91 -11.25
C VAL A 173 -4.75 -15.90 -11.46
N GLU A 174 -4.19 -15.92 -12.67
CA GLU A 174 -2.97 -16.66 -12.94
C GLU A 174 -1.76 -15.72 -12.99
N TYR A 175 -0.69 -16.09 -12.30
CA TYR A 175 0.60 -15.40 -12.39
C TYR A 175 1.72 -16.43 -12.45
N GLN A 176 2.60 -16.33 -13.46
CA GLN A 176 3.70 -17.28 -13.68
C GLN A 176 3.25 -18.76 -13.72
N GLY A 177 2.07 -19.03 -14.29
CA GLY A 177 1.51 -20.38 -14.43
C GLY A 177 0.97 -20.99 -13.13
N GLN A 178 0.76 -20.18 -12.08
CA GLN A 178 0.12 -20.59 -10.83
C GLN A 178 -1.13 -19.76 -10.55
N GLU A 179 -2.13 -20.38 -9.92
CA GLU A 179 -3.33 -19.70 -9.46
C GLU A 179 -3.09 -18.99 -8.12
N PHE A 180 -3.63 -17.77 -8.01
CA PHE A 180 -3.62 -16.95 -6.79
C PHE A 180 -4.96 -16.25 -6.60
N PHE A 181 -5.29 -15.90 -5.36
CA PHE A 181 -6.33 -14.91 -5.11
C PHE A 181 -5.78 -13.49 -5.22
N HIS A 182 -6.55 -12.62 -5.86
CA HIS A 182 -6.30 -11.19 -5.95
C HIS A 182 -7.54 -10.45 -5.43
N CYS A 183 -7.40 -9.69 -4.34
CA CYS A 183 -8.51 -8.95 -3.76
C CYS A 183 -8.77 -7.67 -4.57
N ILE A 184 -10.03 -7.46 -4.96
CA ILE A 184 -10.47 -6.35 -5.83
C ILE A 184 -11.48 -5.42 -5.15
N TYR A 185 -11.93 -5.76 -3.94
CA TYR A 185 -12.88 -4.98 -3.15
C TYR A 185 -12.71 -5.32 -1.67
N MET A 186 -12.50 -4.33 -0.80
CA MET A 186 -12.34 -4.58 0.64
C MET A 186 -12.76 -3.39 1.55
N PRO A 187 -14.06 -3.12 1.74
CA PRO A 187 -14.48 -2.16 2.75
C PRO A 187 -14.04 -2.58 4.17
N VAL A 188 -13.68 -1.59 4.98
CA VAL A 188 -13.33 -1.76 6.40
C VAL A 188 -13.94 -0.67 7.27
N THR A 189 -14.12 -0.95 8.56
CA THR A 189 -14.69 0.02 9.52
C THR A 189 -13.65 0.90 10.22
N ASP A 190 -12.36 0.73 9.94
CA ASP A 190 -11.27 1.44 10.61
C ASP A 190 -10.28 2.04 9.61
N GLU A 191 -10.02 3.34 9.74
CA GLU A 191 -9.17 4.11 8.84
C GLU A 191 -7.70 3.70 8.94
N HIS A 192 -7.22 3.36 10.13
CA HIS A 192 -5.83 2.94 10.30
C HIS A 192 -5.58 1.59 9.63
N SER A 193 -6.48 0.62 9.82
CA SER A 193 -6.49 -0.67 9.09
C SER A 193 -6.60 -0.49 7.57
N MET A 194 -7.40 0.50 7.12
CA MET A 194 -7.51 0.85 5.70
C MET A 194 -6.15 1.25 5.13
N TRP A 195 -5.51 2.28 5.71
CA TRP A 195 -4.23 2.78 5.22
C TRP A 195 -3.10 1.76 5.36
N ALA A 196 -3.06 1.00 6.47
CA ALA A 196 -2.08 -0.07 6.65
C ALA A 196 -2.20 -1.16 5.57
N GLY A 197 -3.42 -1.54 5.18
CA GLY A 197 -3.63 -2.50 4.09
C GLY A 197 -3.25 -1.94 2.71
N ILE A 198 -3.58 -0.68 2.42
CA ILE A 198 -3.26 -0.03 1.15
C ILE A 198 -1.74 0.11 0.99
N LEU A 199 -1.09 0.80 1.95
CA LEU A 199 0.33 1.13 1.89
C LEU A 199 1.23 -0.08 2.16
N GLY A 200 0.80 -0.97 3.05
CA GLY A 200 1.56 -2.14 3.48
C GLY A 200 1.42 -3.35 2.56
N LEU A 201 0.25 -3.55 1.94
CA LEU A 201 -0.08 -4.79 1.22
C LEU A 201 -0.58 -4.58 -0.21
N GLY A 202 -0.95 -3.35 -0.61
CA GLY A 202 -1.58 -3.08 -1.91
C GLY A 202 -3.03 -3.54 -1.98
N LEU A 203 -3.71 -3.69 -0.84
CA LEU A 203 -5.12 -4.07 -0.79
C LEU A 203 -6.02 -2.90 -1.22
N PRO A 204 -7.13 -3.15 -1.93
CA PRO A 204 -8.08 -2.13 -2.36
C PRO A 204 -9.04 -1.76 -1.21
N LYS A 205 -8.49 -1.37 -0.05
CA LYS A 205 -9.31 -1.02 1.11
C LYS A 205 -10.00 0.32 0.91
N SER A 206 -11.24 0.40 1.39
CA SER A 206 -12.01 1.65 1.49
C SER A 206 -12.77 1.66 2.80
N LEU A 207 -13.32 2.80 3.21
CA LEU A 207 -14.24 2.83 4.35
C LEU A 207 -15.61 2.28 3.94
N GLY A 208 -16.28 1.64 4.90
CA GLY A 208 -17.67 1.20 4.77
C GLY A 208 -18.32 0.99 6.13
N ASP A 209 -19.65 1.02 6.16
CA ASP A 209 -20.40 0.54 7.31
C ASP A 209 -20.55 -0.98 7.18
N ILE A 210 -20.24 -1.71 8.25
CA ILE A 210 -20.20 -3.17 8.25
C ILE A 210 -20.79 -3.69 9.56
N SER A 211 -21.83 -4.50 9.43
CA SER A 211 -22.42 -5.26 10.52
C SER A 211 -22.13 -6.74 10.34
N PHE A 212 -21.92 -7.43 11.46
CA PHE A 212 -21.76 -8.88 11.50
C PHE A 212 -22.51 -9.44 12.70
N VAL A 213 -23.35 -10.45 12.46
CA VAL A 213 -24.18 -11.11 13.47
C VAL A 213 -23.85 -12.59 13.48
N ASN A 214 -23.37 -13.10 14.61
CA ASN A 214 -22.88 -14.48 14.77
C ASN A 214 -23.83 -15.36 15.60
N ILE A 215 -25.11 -15.40 15.25
CA ILE A 215 -26.15 -16.12 16.01
C ILE A 215 -26.51 -17.44 15.32
N SER A 216 -25.98 -18.56 15.82
CA SER A 216 -26.33 -19.89 15.31
C SER A 216 -27.85 -20.12 15.26
N PRO A 217 -28.40 -20.71 14.18
CA PRO A 217 -27.67 -21.24 13.02
C PRO A 217 -27.44 -20.22 11.89
N ASN A 218 -27.85 -18.96 12.05
CA ASN A 218 -27.79 -17.92 11.00
C ASN A 218 -26.67 -16.91 11.26
N TYR A 219 -25.61 -16.98 10.46
CA TYR A 219 -24.51 -16.02 10.51
C TYR A 219 -24.66 -15.05 9.35
N THR A 220 -24.74 -13.75 9.63
CA THR A 220 -25.03 -12.73 8.60
C THR A 220 -24.04 -11.58 8.65
N GLY A 221 -23.61 -11.12 7.48
CA GLY A 221 -22.86 -9.89 7.30
C GLY A 221 -23.61 -8.95 6.36
N SER A 222 -23.64 -7.66 6.69
CA SER A 222 -24.20 -6.62 5.82
C SER A 222 -23.23 -5.46 5.77
N ALA A 223 -22.93 -4.96 4.56
CA ALA A 223 -22.01 -3.85 4.36
C ALA A 223 -22.51 -2.85 3.31
N GLU A 224 -22.19 -1.58 3.52
CA GLU A 224 -22.34 -0.49 2.55
C GLU A 224 -20.99 0.22 2.39
N ASN A 225 -20.49 0.30 1.17
CA ASN A 225 -19.26 1.03 0.87
C ASN A 225 -19.54 2.54 0.85
N ILE A 226 -18.60 3.35 1.34
CA ILE A 226 -18.72 4.82 1.27
C ILE A 226 -18.81 5.36 -0.18
N LEU A 227 -18.30 4.60 -1.15
CA LEU A 227 -18.39 4.90 -2.59
C LEU A 227 -19.68 4.38 -3.23
N GLY A 228 -20.58 3.77 -2.43
CA GLY A 228 -21.83 3.18 -2.86
C GLY A 228 -21.74 1.66 -3.06
N GLY A 229 -22.92 1.04 -3.06
CA GLY A 229 -23.09 -0.39 -3.24
C GLY A 229 -23.15 -1.15 -1.92
N THR A 230 -24.02 -2.16 -1.88
CA THR A 230 -24.25 -2.98 -0.70
C THR A 230 -23.95 -4.45 -0.97
N MET A 231 -23.55 -5.14 0.10
CA MET A 231 -23.34 -6.58 0.11
C MET A 231 -23.99 -7.15 1.37
N ASP A 232 -24.86 -8.13 1.20
CA ASP A 232 -25.40 -8.97 2.27
C ASP A 232 -24.95 -10.40 2.04
N MET A 233 -24.40 -11.05 3.05
CA MET A 233 -23.96 -12.44 2.98
C MET A 233 -24.50 -13.23 4.17
N THR A 234 -24.96 -14.45 3.94
CA THR A 234 -25.45 -15.35 4.99
C THR A 234 -24.78 -16.70 4.88
N VAL A 235 -24.52 -17.33 6.02
CA VAL A 235 -24.24 -18.76 6.14
C VAL A 235 -25.23 -19.35 7.15
N ASN A 236 -26.13 -20.22 6.69
CA ASN A 236 -27.07 -20.94 7.54
C ASN A 236 -26.58 -22.38 7.78
N THR A 237 -26.29 -22.73 9.03
CA THR A 237 -25.72 -24.03 9.39
C THR A 237 -26.78 -25.09 9.74
N GLN A 238 -28.07 -24.73 9.68
CA GLN A 238 -29.15 -25.61 10.11
C GLN A 238 -29.32 -26.77 9.14
N ASN A 239 -29.15 -28.00 9.66
CA ASN A 239 -29.30 -29.24 8.89
C ASN A 239 -28.47 -29.28 7.59
N PHE A 240 -27.39 -28.49 7.52
CA PHE A 240 -26.53 -28.44 6.35
C PHE A 240 -25.46 -29.53 6.39
N SER A 241 -25.22 -30.16 5.25
CA SER A 241 -24.12 -31.10 5.05
C SER A 241 -23.40 -30.76 3.75
N VAL A 242 -22.11 -30.48 3.84
CA VAL A 242 -21.24 -30.28 2.68
C VAL A 242 -20.94 -31.64 2.02
N THR A 243 -20.91 -31.69 0.68
CA THR A 243 -20.47 -32.87 -0.05
C THR A 243 -18.96 -33.07 0.11
N ASN A 244 -18.45 -34.28 -0.11
CA ASN A 244 -17.00 -34.52 -0.05
C ASN A 244 -16.26 -33.76 -1.15
N ASP A 245 -16.85 -33.65 -2.34
CA ASP A 245 -16.25 -32.99 -3.50
C ASP A 245 -16.17 -31.46 -3.27
N ASP A 246 -17.27 -30.83 -2.83
CA ASP A 246 -17.27 -29.39 -2.54
C ASP A 246 -16.35 -29.07 -1.34
N LYS A 247 -16.30 -29.96 -0.33
CA LYS A 247 -15.37 -29.80 0.79
C LYS A 247 -13.92 -29.85 0.33
N GLN A 248 -13.57 -30.79 -0.55
CA GLN A 248 -12.21 -30.91 -1.09
C GLN A 248 -11.87 -29.71 -1.97
N GLU A 249 -12.81 -29.22 -2.78
CA GLU A 249 -12.63 -28.02 -3.60
C GLU A 249 -12.36 -26.78 -2.71
N MET A 250 -13.11 -26.60 -1.62
CA MET A 250 -12.86 -25.53 -0.65
C MET A 250 -11.51 -25.68 0.07
N ILE A 251 -11.07 -26.91 0.38
CA ILE A 251 -9.73 -27.16 0.94
C ILE A 251 -8.67 -26.67 -0.05
N ASP A 252 -8.76 -27.09 -1.30
CA ASP A 252 -7.79 -26.75 -2.35
C ASP A 252 -7.74 -25.23 -2.60
N LEU A 253 -8.91 -24.58 -2.67
CA LEU A 253 -9.00 -23.12 -2.80
C LEU A 253 -8.40 -22.40 -1.59
N SER A 254 -8.66 -22.86 -0.36
CA SER A 254 -8.12 -22.22 0.85
C SER A 254 -6.60 -22.35 1.00
N LEU A 255 -5.97 -23.24 0.22
CA LEU A 255 -4.51 -23.39 0.14
C LEU A 255 -3.88 -22.43 -0.86
N LEU A 256 -4.66 -21.76 -1.72
CA LEU A 256 -4.13 -20.82 -2.71
C LEU A 256 -3.58 -19.55 -2.06
N ARG A 257 -2.41 -19.13 -2.54
CA ARG A 257 -1.71 -17.94 -2.07
C ARG A 257 -2.43 -16.69 -2.58
N SER A 258 -2.28 -15.56 -1.87
CA SER A 258 -2.88 -14.28 -2.27
C SER A 258 -1.82 -13.28 -2.72
N ILE A 259 -2.09 -12.56 -3.81
CA ILE A 259 -1.18 -11.54 -4.37
C ILE A 259 -1.89 -10.22 -4.62
N GLN A 260 -1.11 -9.15 -4.56
CA GLN A 260 -1.52 -7.79 -4.87
C GLN A 260 -0.47 -7.04 -5.68
N ILE A 261 -0.87 -5.90 -6.24
CA ILE A 261 0.06 -4.97 -6.87
C ILE A 261 0.25 -3.77 -5.95
N ARG A 262 1.50 -3.52 -5.58
CA ARG A 262 1.89 -2.34 -4.81
C ARG A 262 3.07 -1.67 -5.48
N ASN A 263 2.94 -0.39 -5.83
CA ASN A 263 4.00 0.41 -6.48
C ASN A 263 4.60 -0.30 -7.71
N GLY A 264 3.74 -0.89 -8.55
CA GLY A 264 4.13 -1.62 -9.75
C GLY A 264 4.81 -2.97 -9.52
N LYS A 265 4.82 -3.49 -8.29
CA LYS A 265 5.39 -4.79 -7.94
C LYS A 265 4.32 -5.75 -7.45
N VAL A 266 4.48 -7.02 -7.81
CA VAL A 266 3.64 -8.10 -7.28
C VAL A 266 4.08 -8.45 -5.86
N ILE A 267 3.16 -8.31 -4.92
CA ILE A 267 3.34 -8.55 -3.50
C ILE A 267 2.53 -9.78 -3.11
N GLU A 268 3.17 -10.74 -2.47
CA GLU A 268 2.48 -11.84 -1.80
C GLU A 268 2.01 -11.38 -0.41
N ILE A 269 0.73 -11.59 -0.12
CA ILE A 269 0.15 -11.25 1.18
C ILE A 269 0.30 -12.44 2.11
N GLY A 270 0.97 -12.21 3.24
CA GLY A 270 1.14 -13.14 4.33
C GLY A 270 1.72 -14.48 3.89
N LYS A 271 1.33 -15.52 4.62
CA LYS A 271 1.22 -16.89 4.11
C LYS A 271 -0.26 -17.28 4.06
N THR A 272 -1.12 -16.35 3.59
CA THR A 272 -2.52 -16.66 3.37
C THR A 272 -2.56 -17.60 2.17
N GLY A 273 -2.80 -18.88 2.43
CA GLY A 273 -2.50 -19.97 1.50
C GLY A 273 -0.99 -20.26 1.37
N GLY A 274 -0.64 -21.42 0.82
CA GLY A 274 0.74 -21.94 0.76
C GLY A 274 1.21 -22.60 2.06
N ASN A 275 0.31 -22.76 3.04
CA ASN A 275 0.55 -23.61 4.20
C ASN A 275 0.38 -25.08 3.81
N ALA A 276 1.06 -25.98 4.50
CA ALA A 276 0.85 -27.42 4.31
C ALA A 276 -0.56 -27.88 4.74
N THR A 277 -1.27 -27.05 5.52
CA THR A 277 -2.56 -27.36 6.13
C THR A 277 -3.55 -26.23 5.83
N SER A 278 -4.72 -26.57 5.29
CA SER A 278 -5.82 -25.63 5.05
C SER A 278 -6.45 -25.13 6.35
N ILE A 279 -7.20 -24.02 6.28
CA ILE A 279 -7.97 -23.53 7.45
C ILE A 279 -9.01 -24.55 7.92
N ILE A 280 -9.61 -25.31 6.99
CA ILE A 280 -10.57 -26.37 7.28
C ILE A 280 -9.91 -27.49 8.08
N GLN A 281 -8.73 -27.94 7.65
CA GLN A 281 -7.96 -28.96 8.38
C GLN A 281 -7.42 -28.44 9.71
N LEU A 282 -7.04 -27.16 9.81
CA LEU A 282 -6.62 -26.56 11.08
C LEU A 282 -7.76 -26.53 12.10
N ALA A 283 -8.99 -26.26 11.68
CA ALA A 283 -10.16 -26.31 12.55
C ALA A 283 -10.41 -27.72 13.10
N GLU A 284 -10.21 -28.75 12.27
CA GLU A 284 -10.30 -30.16 12.68
C GLU A 284 -9.17 -30.54 13.67
N GLN A 285 -7.97 -30.01 13.47
CA GLN A 285 -6.81 -30.29 14.34
C GLN A 285 -6.88 -29.56 15.69
N PHE A 286 -7.45 -28.35 15.72
CA PHE A 286 -7.47 -27.48 16.89
C PHE A 286 -8.90 -27.05 17.28
N PRO A 287 -9.83 -27.98 17.56
CA PRO A 287 -11.24 -27.66 17.80
C PRO A 287 -11.51 -26.77 19.01
N ASN A 288 -10.57 -26.71 19.97
CA ASN A 288 -10.65 -25.83 21.14
C ASN A 288 -10.17 -24.39 20.88
N LYS A 289 -9.57 -24.13 19.72
CA LYS A 289 -9.01 -22.83 19.31
C LYS A 289 -9.60 -22.31 18.01
N MET A 290 -10.25 -23.18 17.25
CA MET A 290 -10.83 -22.85 15.98
C MET A 290 -12.09 -23.68 15.79
N THR A 291 -13.19 -23.01 15.47
CA THR A 291 -14.46 -23.66 15.12
C THR A 291 -14.80 -23.26 13.70
N LEU A 292 -14.98 -24.24 12.83
CA LEU A 292 -15.47 -24.04 11.48
C LEU A 292 -16.73 -24.88 11.29
N THR A 293 -17.81 -24.23 10.85
CA THR A 293 -19.09 -24.88 10.62
C THR A 293 -19.59 -24.53 9.22
N PHE A 294 -19.70 -25.54 8.36
CA PHE A 294 -20.26 -25.37 7.02
C PHE A 294 -21.75 -25.03 7.08
N GLY A 295 -22.22 -24.24 6.13
CA GLY A 295 -23.62 -23.87 6.00
C GLY A 295 -24.02 -23.54 4.57
N GLU A 296 -25.32 -23.44 4.34
CA GLU A 296 -25.89 -22.92 3.11
C GLU A 296 -25.53 -21.44 3.01
N ALA A 297 -24.69 -21.10 2.03
CA ALA A 297 -24.19 -19.74 1.82
C ALA A 297 -25.05 -19.00 0.80
N SER A 298 -25.27 -17.72 1.01
CA SER A 298 -25.90 -16.84 0.03
C SER A 298 -25.26 -15.46 0.07
N ILE A 299 -25.30 -14.78 -1.07
CA ILE A 299 -24.82 -13.41 -1.23
C ILE A 299 -25.83 -12.63 -2.08
N VAL A 300 -26.15 -11.42 -1.64
CA VAL A 300 -26.99 -10.46 -2.36
C VAL A 300 -26.22 -9.16 -2.42
N THR A 301 -26.17 -8.56 -3.60
CA THR A 301 -25.49 -7.28 -3.82
C THR A 301 -26.42 -6.27 -4.47
N ASN A 302 -26.17 -4.99 -4.24
CA ASN A 302 -26.86 -3.90 -4.94
C ASN A 302 -25.83 -2.85 -5.38
N THR A 303 -25.87 -2.49 -6.65
CA THR A 303 -24.99 -1.50 -7.29
C THR A 303 -25.80 -0.52 -8.15
N GLU A 304 -27.12 -0.39 -7.94
CA GLU A 304 -28.03 0.39 -8.81
C GLU A 304 -27.64 1.88 -8.93
N SER A 305 -27.01 2.44 -7.89
CA SER A 305 -26.52 3.82 -7.88
C SER A 305 -25.16 4.01 -8.57
N ILE A 306 -24.54 2.93 -9.06
CA ILE A 306 -23.18 2.91 -9.60
C ILE A 306 -23.22 2.77 -11.12
N SER A 307 -22.53 3.67 -11.82
CA SER A 307 -22.54 3.75 -13.30
C SER A 307 -21.35 3.09 -13.99
N PHE A 308 -20.43 2.52 -13.21
CA PHE A 308 -19.23 1.82 -13.69
C PHE A 308 -19.27 0.35 -13.24
N LYS A 309 -18.47 -0.49 -13.91
CA LYS A 309 -18.33 -1.91 -13.56
C LYS A 309 -17.89 -2.06 -12.11
N HIS A 310 -18.65 -2.78 -11.29
CA HIS A 310 -18.37 -2.89 -9.87
C HIS A 310 -18.06 -4.34 -9.47
N PRO A 311 -17.09 -4.61 -8.56
CA PRO A 311 -16.78 -5.98 -8.12
C PRO A 311 -17.99 -6.74 -7.55
N LEU A 312 -18.94 -6.03 -6.97
CA LEU A 312 -20.19 -6.58 -6.45
C LEU A 312 -21.14 -7.14 -7.53
N ASP A 313 -20.90 -6.82 -8.81
CA ASP A 313 -21.67 -7.36 -9.93
C ASP A 313 -21.23 -8.79 -10.30
N LEU A 314 -20.11 -9.27 -9.74
CA LEU A 314 -19.65 -10.66 -9.87
C LEU A 314 -20.53 -11.57 -9.02
N THR A 315 -21.77 -11.81 -9.48
CA THR A 315 -22.74 -12.64 -8.76
C THR A 315 -22.52 -14.14 -9.02
N PRO A 316 -22.93 -15.03 -8.09
CA PRO A 316 -22.73 -16.47 -8.25
C PRO A 316 -23.52 -17.07 -9.41
N SER A 317 -22.85 -17.88 -10.25
CA SER A 317 -23.48 -18.87 -11.12
C SER A 317 -23.55 -20.25 -10.47
N ARG A 318 -22.56 -20.60 -9.64
CA ARG A 318 -22.55 -21.78 -8.75
C ARG A 318 -21.88 -21.43 -7.43
N ILE A 319 -22.56 -21.70 -6.32
CA ILE A 319 -21.93 -21.64 -4.99
C ILE A 319 -21.18 -22.95 -4.76
N ILE A 320 -19.87 -22.86 -4.53
CA ILE A 320 -19.02 -24.01 -4.19
C ILE A 320 -19.25 -24.38 -2.72
N GLY A 321 -19.29 -23.38 -1.84
CA GLY A 321 -19.66 -23.58 -0.45
C GLY A 321 -19.35 -22.38 0.43
N GLY A 322 -19.80 -22.45 1.68
CA GLY A 322 -19.44 -21.47 2.68
C GLY A 322 -19.48 -22.02 4.10
N TYR A 323 -18.85 -21.27 4.98
CA TYR A 323 -18.71 -21.65 6.38
C TYR A 323 -18.63 -20.43 7.28
N TYR A 324 -19.08 -20.61 8.52
CA TYR A 324 -18.72 -19.76 9.63
C TYR A 324 -17.37 -20.23 10.21
N LEU A 325 -16.51 -19.28 10.58
CA LEU A 325 -15.25 -19.53 11.26
C LEU A 325 -15.16 -18.65 12.51
N LYS A 326 -14.84 -19.26 13.64
CA LYS A 326 -14.33 -18.62 14.85
C LYS A 326 -12.90 -19.04 15.05
N ASN A 327 -11.97 -18.08 15.08
CA ASN A 327 -10.55 -18.33 15.20
C ASN A 327 -9.98 -17.66 16.45
N GLN A 328 -9.19 -18.41 17.20
CA GLN A 328 -8.41 -17.94 18.35
C GLN A 328 -6.93 -18.35 18.25
N ILE A 329 -6.49 -18.71 17.04
CA ILE A 329 -5.09 -18.92 16.70
C ILE A 329 -4.57 -17.61 16.13
N ALA A 330 -3.56 -17.05 16.81
CA ALA A 330 -3.00 -15.77 16.41
C ALA A 330 -2.27 -15.87 15.06
N PHE A 331 -2.44 -14.84 14.23
CA PHE A 331 -1.75 -14.72 12.95
C PHE A 331 -1.39 -13.26 12.66
N GLY A 332 -0.52 -13.05 11.68
CA GLY A 332 -0.14 -11.73 11.19
C GLY A 332 -0.05 -11.74 9.67
N LEU A 333 -0.16 -10.57 9.08
CA LEU A 333 0.01 -10.38 7.64
C LEU A 333 1.38 -9.79 7.35
N THR A 334 2.01 -10.26 6.30
CA THR A 334 3.27 -9.72 5.76
C THR A 334 3.05 -9.33 4.30
N GLY A 335 3.86 -8.44 3.74
CA GLY A 335 3.72 -7.97 2.37
C GLY A 335 5.06 -7.99 1.65
N ASN A 336 5.47 -9.18 1.21
CA ASN A 336 6.79 -9.37 0.61
C ASN A 336 6.68 -9.41 -0.91
N PRO A 337 7.65 -8.85 -1.66
CA PRO A 337 7.73 -9.09 -3.09
C PRO A 337 7.75 -10.59 -3.37
N LEU A 338 6.86 -11.04 -4.26
CA LEU A 338 6.85 -12.43 -4.70
C LEU A 338 8.14 -12.68 -5.49
N LYS A 339 8.95 -13.64 -5.01
CA LYS A 339 10.28 -13.94 -5.56
C LYS A 339 10.22 -14.82 -6.79
#